data_AF-A0A352Z375-F1
#
_entry.id   AF-A0A352Z375-F1
#
_cell.length_a   1.000
_cell.length_b   1.000
_cell.length_c   1.000
_cell.angle_alpha   90.00
_cell.angle_beta   90.00
_cell.angle_gamma   90.00
#
_symmetry.space_group_name_H-M   'P 1'
#
loop_
_entity.id
_entity.type
_entity.pdbx_description
1 polymer ?
#
loop_
_entity_poly.entity_id
_entity_poly.type
_entity_poly.pdbx_seq_one_letter_code
_entity_poly.pdbx_strand_id
1 'polypeptide(L)' 'MNNNVKGYWNEKKEKLKKSYPSLTDKDLSFNEGKEKEMLEILGYKLGKTKLELLDIIITA' A
#
# COMPACT_ATOMS: atom_id res chain seq x y z
N MET A 1 -12.38 -0.71 21.47
CA MET A 1 -12.30 0.40 20.50
C MET A 1 -11.05 0.20 19.66
N ASN A 2 -11.15 -0.31 18.42
CA ASN A 2 -9.99 -0.48 17.52
C ASN A 2 -10.44 -0.23 16.05
N ASN A 3 -10.78 1.02 15.72
CA ASN A 3 -11.18 1.42 14.35
C ASN A 3 -10.05 2.12 13.56
N ASN A 4 -8.82 2.12 14.07
CA ASN A 4 -7.72 2.92 13.51
C ASN A 4 -7.05 2.30 12.28
N VAL A 5 -7.38 1.06 11.90
CA VAL A 5 -6.76 0.39 10.74
C VAL A 5 -7.20 1.04 9.43
N LYS A 6 -8.43 1.58 9.37
CA LYS A 6 -9.01 2.19 8.16
C LYS A 6 -8.23 3.41 7.67
N GLY A 7 -7.97 4.35 8.58
CA GLY A 7 -7.24 5.58 8.26
C GLY A 7 -5.77 5.31 7.95
N TYR A 8 -5.18 4.36 8.68
CA TYR A 8 -3.78 3.97 8.52
C TYR A 8 -3.49 3.45 7.12
N TRP A 9 -4.38 2.63 6.53
CA TRP A 9 -4.15 2.11 5.19
C TRP A 9 -4.31 3.17 4.10
N ASN A 10 -5.31 4.05 4.22
CA ASN A 10 -5.54 5.07 3.21
C ASN A 10 -4.34 6.03 3.08
N GLU A 11 -3.73 6.40 4.21
CA GLU A 11 -2.51 7.20 4.23
C GLU A 11 -1.31 6.46 3.63
N LYS A 12 -1.21 5.15 3.89
CA LYS A 12 -0.17 4.30 3.30
C LYS A 12 -0.25 4.21 1.79
N LYS A 13 -1.45 4.06 1.24
CA LYS A 13 -1.67 4.05 -0.22
C LYS A 13 -1.23 5.37 -0.86
N GLU A 14 -1.58 6.49 -0.23
CA GLU A 14 -1.18 7.82 -0.70
C GLU A 14 0.35 7.98 -0.70
N LYS A 15 1.04 7.48 0.34
CA LYS A 15 2.51 7.42 0.37
C LYS A 15 3.08 6.57 -0.76
N LEU A 16 2.55 5.36 -0.96
CA LEU A 16 2.99 4.50 -2.06
C LEU A 16 2.76 5.17 -3.42
N LYS A 17 1.64 5.86 -3.63
CA LYS A 17 1.36 6.63 -4.85
C LYS A 17 2.39 7.73 -5.09
N LYS A 18 2.78 8.44 -4.03
CA LYS A 18 3.79 9.51 -4.09
C LYS A 18 5.20 8.96 -4.35
N SER A 19 5.57 7.87 -3.68
CA SER A 19 6.89 7.23 -3.87
C SER A 19 7.02 6.49 -5.19
N TYR A 20 5.90 5.99 -5.73
CA TYR A 20 5.84 5.19 -6.95
C TYR A 20 4.86 5.81 -7.95
N PRO A 21 5.30 6.77 -8.78
CA PRO A 21 4.47 7.34 -9.85
C PRO A 21 4.08 6.32 -10.92
N SER A 22 4.67 5.12 -10.92
CA SER A 22 4.27 3.97 -11.75
C SER A 22 2.97 3.31 -11.26
N LEU A 23 2.53 3.59 -10.03
CA LEU A 23 1.26 3.12 -9.50
C LEU A 23 0.14 4.07 -9.90
N THR A 24 -0.91 3.52 -10.49
CA THR A 24 -2.11 4.26 -10.84
C THR A 24 -3.18 4.10 -9.76
N ASP A 25 -4.18 4.99 -9.75
CA ASP A 25 -5.36 4.85 -8.89
C ASP A 25 -6.03 3.47 -9.01
N LYS A 26 -5.93 2.85 -10.18
CA LYS A 26 -6.45 1.51 -10.44
C LYS A 26 -5.66 0.43 -9.68
N ASP A 27 -4.34 0.62 -9.54
CA ASP A 27 -3.46 -0.24 -8.74
C ASP A 27 -3.54 0.05 -7.23
N LEU A 28 -4.26 1.10 -6.81
CA LEU A 28 -4.46 1.42 -5.40
C LEU A 28 -5.93 1.27 -4.96
N SER A 29 -6.82 0.93 -5.91
CA SER A 29 -8.25 0.66 -5.72
C SER A 29 -8.51 -0.70 -5.08
N PHE A 30 -8.00 -0.86 -3.86
CA PHE A 30 -8.25 -2.04 -3.03
C PHE A 30 -9.23 -1.74 -1.92
N ASN A 31 -10.24 -2.60 -1.78
CA ASN A 31 -11.21 -2.53 -0.69
C ASN A 31 -10.54 -2.82 0.66
N GLU A 32 -11.16 -2.34 1.75
CA GLU A 32 -10.71 -2.69 3.10
C GLU A 32 -10.60 -4.22 3.28
N GLY A 33 -9.55 -4.65 3.98
CA GLY A 33 -9.23 -6.07 4.16
C GLY A 33 -8.44 -6.71 3.01
N LYS A 34 -8.33 -6.06 1.83
CA LYS A 34 -7.48 -6.50 0.70
C LYS A 34 -6.06 -5.93 0.76
N GLU A 35 -5.61 -5.47 1.92
CA GLU A 35 -4.28 -4.87 2.12
C GLU A 35 -3.15 -5.85 1.76
N LYS A 36 -3.33 -7.12 2.13
CA LYS A 36 -2.37 -8.19 1.83
C LYS A 36 -2.29 -8.49 0.33
N GLU A 37 -3.44 -8.58 -0.34
CA GLU A 37 -3.55 -8.75 -1.80
C GLU A 37 -2.91 -7.56 -2.54
N MET A 38 -3.17 -6.34 -2.06
CA MET A 38 -2.58 -5.13 -2.60
C MET A 38 -1.07 -5.16 -2.54
N LEU A 39 -0.49 -5.43 -1.36
CA LEU A 39 0.96 -5.53 -1.19
C LEU A 39 1.57 -6.63 -2.05
N GLU A 40 0.85 -7.73 -2.30
CA GLU A 40 1.27 -8.76 -3.24
C GLU A 40 1.35 -8.23 -4.67
N ILE A 41 0.27 -7.66 -5.17
CA ILE A 41 0.18 -7.17 -6.54
C ILE A 41 1.18 -6.04 -6.78
N LEU A 42 1.28 -5.10 -5.83
CA LEU A 42 2.27 -4.04 -5.87
C LEU A 42 3.70 -4.58 -5.83
N GLY A 43 3.96 -5.61 -5.03
CA GLY A 43 5.26 -6.25 -4.97
C GLY A 43 5.66 -6.85 -6.31
N TYR A 44 4.74 -7.60 -6.95
CA TYR A 44 4.97 -8.15 -8.29
C TYR A 44 5.14 -7.06 -9.36
N LYS A 45 4.33 -5.99 -9.30
CA LYS A 45 4.38 -4.89 -10.29
C LYS A 45 5.65 -4.05 -10.18
N LEU A 46 6.10 -3.79 -8.96
CA LEU A 46 7.29 -2.97 -8.68
C LEU A 46 8.58 -3.82 -8.64
N GLY A 47 8.48 -5.15 -8.69
CA GLY A 47 9.61 -6.05 -8.50
C GLY A 47 10.20 -5.98 -7.08
N LYS A 48 9.38 -5.60 -6.09
CA LYS A 48 9.79 -5.41 -4.69
C LYS A 48 9.13 -6.43 -3.78
N THR A 49 9.77 -6.70 -2.64
CA THR A 49 9.15 -7.56 -1.63
C THR A 49 8.09 -6.78 -0.86
N LYS A 50 7.10 -7.50 -0.31
CA LYS A 50 6.08 -6.91 0.57
C LYS A 50 6.71 -6.19 1.75
N LEU A 51 7.85 -6.69 2.24
CA LEU A 51 8.62 -6.09 3.33
C LEU A 51 9.21 -4.75 2.91
N GLU A 52 9.83 -4.65 1.73
CA GLU A 52 10.31 -3.37 1.22
C GLU A 52 9.18 -2.35 1.03
N LEU A 53 8.04 -2.80 0.50
CA LEU A 53 6.88 -1.93 0.40
C LEU A 53 6.42 -1.48 1.78
N LEU A 54 6.26 -2.42 2.73
CA LEU A 54 5.89 -2.12 4.12
C LEU A 54 6.86 -1.18 4.80
N ASP A 55 8.17 -1.34 4.58
CA ASP A 55 9.20 -0.47 5.11
C ASP A 55 8.98 0.96 4.62
N ILE A 56 8.74 1.17 3.33
CA ILE A 56 8.51 2.52 2.76
C ILE A 56 7.26 3.20 3.32
N ILE A 57 6.25 2.43 3.71
CA ILE A 57 5.01 2.96 4.30
C ILE A 57 5.04 3.06 5.83
N ILE A 58 5.95 2.36 6.51
CA ILE A 58 6.14 2.39 7.96
C ILE A 58 7.23 3.39 8.35
N THR A 59 8.32 3.44 7.59
CA THR A 59 9.45 4.34 7.76
C THR A 59 9.01 5.77 7.42
N ALA A 60 8.52 6.46 8.45
CA ALA A 60 8.37 7.91 8.56
C ALA A 60 8.90 8.33 9.93
#